data_AF-A0A1V4AV95-F1
#
_entry.id   AF-A0A1V4AV95-F1
#
_cell.length_a   1.000
_cell.length_b   1.000
_cell.length_c   1.000
_cell.angle_alpha   90.00
_cell.angle_beta   90.00
_cell.angle_gamma   90.00
#
_symmetry.space_group_name_H-M   'P 1'
#
loop_
_entity.id
_entity.type
_entity.pdbx_description
1 polymer ?
#
loop_
_entity_poly.entity_id
_entity_poly.type
_entity_poly.pdbx_seq_one_letter_code
_entity_poly.pdbx_strand_id
1 'polypeptide(L)'
;MPDLGSAPSPYPSAATFNQQSEYLGEDSAKDDGVSFTPKPADWDEGKKITVHWHLTTTNDERFYPHGVYFRLFIDWNHDGDWDDAGEMVIDSFKEKIKGKRKYKFKDCFTVPEHSREGNFWARAWVSYGYPSPVYGNESTSFGEIEDYNLLSEEVPSAVTLVSFAAREAGGKIVLRWETATEVDNAGFNLYRARVKDGRYKLINATLIPAQGNATSGATYRFVDKPRNGTYFYKLEDRDYFGVSTLHGPEKVRLKSGK
;
A
#
# COMPACT_ATOMS: atom_id res chain seq x y z
N MET A 1 6.09 -7.65 -4.64
CA MET A 1 4.77 -7.01 -4.82
C MET A 1 5.01 -5.64 -5.44
N PRO A 2 4.04 -4.98 -6.08
CA PRO A 2 4.23 -3.59 -6.45
C PRO A 2 4.51 -2.75 -5.19
N ASP A 3 5.52 -1.90 -5.24
CA ASP A 3 5.77 -0.83 -4.27
C ASP A 3 4.57 0.14 -4.34
N LEU A 4 3.79 0.16 -3.27
CA LEU A 4 2.60 1.02 -3.14
C LEU A 4 2.88 2.23 -2.22
N GLY A 5 4.12 2.37 -1.74
CA GLY A 5 4.55 3.36 -0.77
C GLY A 5 3.99 3.12 0.64
N SER A 6 4.34 4.04 1.54
CA SER A 6 3.95 4.01 2.96
C SER A 6 2.45 3.85 3.17
N ALA A 7 2.08 3.19 4.27
CA ALA A 7 0.68 2.99 4.62
C ALA A 7 -0.06 4.34 4.74
N PRO A 8 -1.27 4.47 4.16
CA PRO A 8 -2.02 5.72 4.15
C PRO A 8 -2.63 6.03 5.53
N SER A 9 -3.10 7.25 5.76
CA SER A 9 -3.91 7.54 6.96
C SER A 9 -5.05 6.52 7.15
N PRO A 10 -5.31 6.02 8.38
CA PRO A 10 -4.82 6.53 9.67
C PRO A 10 -3.47 5.97 10.16
N TYR A 11 -2.80 5.09 9.41
CA TYR A 11 -1.54 4.48 9.83
C TYR A 11 -0.50 5.55 10.23
N PRO A 12 0.14 5.41 11.41
CA PRO A 12 1.09 6.39 11.87
C PRO A 12 2.33 6.38 10.99
N SER A 13 2.76 7.57 10.58
CA SER A 13 4.06 7.73 9.94
C SER A 13 5.17 7.44 10.95
N ALA A 14 5.97 6.41 10.72
CA ALA A 14 7.19 6.16 11.46
C ALA A 14 8.40 6.53 10.60
N ALA A 15 9.46 7.03 11.23
CA ALA A 15 10.69 7.42 10.53
C ALA A 15 11.90 6.81 11.21
N THR A 16 12.92 6.48 10.43
CA THR A 16 14.27 6.26 10.95
C THR A 16 15.08 7.54 10.80
N PHE A 17 15.55 8.09 11.92
CA PHE A 17 16.17 9.43 11.93
C PHE A 17 17.59 9.46 11.39
N ASN A 18 18.25 8.30 11.25
CA ASN A 18 19.59 8.17 10.70
C ASN A 18 19.58 7.14 9.55
N GLN A 19 19.04 7.55 8.41
CA GLN A 19 18.78 6.74 7.20
C GLN A 19 20.04 6.22 6.47
N GLN A 20 21.23 6.19 7.07
CA GLN A 20 22.49 6.14 6.31
C GLN A 20 23.39 4.94 6.58
N SER A 21 22.86 3.77 6.96
CA SER A 21 23.75 2.62 7.13
C SER A 21 23.27 1.28 6.55
N GLU A 22 21.97 0.99 6.46
CA GLU A 22 21.47 -0.29 5.90
C GLU A 22 20.04 -0.12 5.40
N TYR A 23 19.70 -0.91 4.39
CA TYR A 23 18.36 -0.93 3.80
C TYR A 23 17.85 -2.37 3.67
N LEU A 24 16.56 -2.55 3.89
CA LEU A 24 15.83 -3.68 3.38
C LEU A 24 15.89 -3.63 1.85
N GLY A 25 16.15 -4.78 1.22
CA GLY A 25 16.13 -4.84 -0.24
C GLY A 25 17.35 -4.28 -0.94
N GLU A 26 17.18 -3.70 -2.13
CA GLU A 26 18.27 -3.20 -2.98
C GLU A 26 18.71 -1.77 -2.62
N ASP A 27 17.77 -0.92 -2.22
CA ASP A 27 17.98 0.48 -1.87
C ASP A 27 16.90 0.99 -0.90
N SER A 28 17.14 2.17 -0.32
CA SER A 28 16.31 2.75 0.74
C SER A 28 15.01 3.42 0.27
N ALA A 29 14.72 3.35 -1.01
CA ALA A 29 13.69 4.16 -1.66
C ALA A 29 12.55 3.30 -2.24
N LYS A 30 12.68 1.98 -2.17
CA LYS A 30 11.70 1.02 -2.66
C LYS A 30 11.43 -0.02 -1.60
N ASP A 31 10.15 -0.31 -1.40
CA ASP A 31 9.71 -1.38 -0.51
C ASP A 31 9.88 -2.74 -1.23
N ASP A 32 11.14 -3.19 -1.39
CA ASP A 32 11.51 -4.41 -2.11
C ASP A 32 12.26 -5.45 -1.27
N GLY A 33 12.44 -5.16 0.01
CA GLY A 33 13.20 -6.01 0.93
C GLY A 33 12.48 -7.24 1.43
N VAL A 34 11.15 -7.32 1.40
CA VAL A 34 10.36 -8.40 2.00
C VAL A 34 9.46 -9.09 0.97
N SER A 35 9.36 -10.41 1.06
CA SER A 35 8.44 -11.23 0.27
C SER A 35 7.95 -12.45 1.03
N PHE A 36 6.81 -12.99 0.61
CA PHE A 36 6.08 -14.03 1.34
C PHE A 36 5.87 -15.28 0.50
N THR A 37 5.88 -16.45 1.15
CA THR A 37 5.54 -17.74 0.53
C THR A 37 4.75 -18.61 1.51
N PRO A 38 3.49 -18.99 1.21
CA PRO A 38 2.73 -18.63 0.01
C PRO A 38 2.38 -17.13 -0.04
N LYS A 39 1.87 -16.65 -1.17
CA LYS A 39 1.50 -15.23 -1.35
C LYS A 39 0.29 -14.90 -0.45
N PRO A 40 0.07 -13.63 -0.06
CA PRO A 40 -1.04 -13.20 0.78
C PRO A 40 -2.42 -13.67 0.32
N ALA A 41 -2.66 -13.77 -0.99
CA ALA A 41 -3.91 -14.30 -1.54
C ALA A 41 -4.23 -15.74 -1.10
N ASP A 42 -3.23 -16.49 -0.65
CA ASP A 42 -3.36 -17.88 -0.20
C ASP A 42 -3.24 -18.00 1.32
N TRP A 43 -3.47 -16.94 2.11
CA TRP A 43 -3.30 -16.98 3.57
C TRP A 43 -4.59 -17.40 4.26
N ASP A 44 -4.66 -18.67 4.65
CA ASP A 44 -5.73 -19.20 5.49
C ASP A 44 -5.30 -19.19 6.97
N GLU A 45 -6.26 -19.10 7.91
CA GLU A 45 -5.99 -19.26 9.34
C GLU A 45 -5.19 -20.55 9.62
N GLY A 46 -4.19 -20.45 10.51
CA GLY A 46 -3.35 -21.59 10.88
C GLY A 46 -2.32 -21.98 9.81
N LYS A 47 -2.32 -21.33 8.65
CA LYS A 47 -1.33 -21.57 7.60
C LYS A 47 0.01 -20.98 7.99
N LYS A 48 1.08 -21.74 7.73
CA LYS A 48 2.45 -21.29 7.97
C LYS A 48 2.95 -20.48 6.78
N ILE A 49 3.37 -19.25 7.04
CA ILE A 49 3.90 -18.33 6.04
C ILE A 49 5.41 -18.21 6.22
N THR A 50 6.16 -18.37 5.13
CA THR A 50 7.59 -18.07 5.09
C THR A 50 7.80 -16.63 4.65
N VAL A 51 8.55 -15.87 5.44
CA VAL A 51 8.97 -14.50 5.15
C VAL A 51 10.42 -14.53 4.70
N HIS A 52 10.65 -14.05 3.47
CA HIS A 52 11.97 -13.88 2.89
C HIS A 52 12.31 -12.40 2.95
N TRP A 53 13.41 -12.05 3.61
CA TRP A 53 13.85 -10.67 3.68
C TRP A 53 15.32 -10.51 3.30
N HIS A 54 15.62 -9.36 2.72
CA HIS A 54 16.94 -9.01 2.22
C HIS A 54 17.49 -7.83 3.00
N LEU A 55 18.75 -7.94 3.42
CA LEU A 55 19.46 -6.84 4.05
C LEU A 55 20.62 -6.42 3.16
N THR A 56 20.67 -5.14 2.81
CA THR A 56 21.83 -4.51 2.18
C THR A 56 22.52 -3.63 3.19
N THR A 57 23.77 -3.97 3.51
CA THR A 57 24.63 -3.17 4.40
C THR A 57 25.38 -2.10 3.62
N THR A 58 25.67 -0.96 4.25
CA THR A 58 26.58 0.06 3.69
C THR A 58 28.02 -0.18 4.17
N ASN A 59 28.88 0.82 3.99
CA ASN A 59 30.30 0.75 4.33
C ASN A 59 30.57 1.08 5.82
N ASP A 60 29.55 1.46 6.61
CA ASP A 60 29.73 1.80 8.02
C ASP A 60 29.69 0.57 8.93
N GLU A 61 30.80 -0.16 8.98
CA GLU A 61 30.88 -1.44 9.70
C GLU A 61 30.87 -1.34 11.23
N ARG A 62 30.89 -0.12 11.78
CA ARG A 62 30.87 0.11 13.24
C ARG A 62 29.60 -0.44 13.87
N PHE A 63 28.54 -0.52 13.07
CA PHE A 63 27.24 -0.99 13.43
C PHE A 63 26.95 -2.39 12.88
N TYR A 64 27.89 -3.34 12.83
CA TYR A 64 27.56 -4.77 12.60
C TYR A 64 27.90 -5.80 13.70
N PRO A 65 28.87 -5.56 14.61
CA PRO A 65 29.20 -6.49 15.70
C PRO A 65 28.09 -6.83 16.72
N HIS A 66 27.04 -6.01 16.85
CA HIS A 66 25.94 -6.12 17.81
C HIS A 66 24.69 -6.82 17.26
N GLY A 67 24.72 -7.27 16.00
CA GLY A 67 23.60 -7.97 15.35
C GLY A 67 22.44 -7.07 14.92
N VAL A 68 21.55 -7.62 14.10
CA VAL A 68 20.42 -6.92 13.49
C VAL A 68 19.10 -7.54 13.93
N TYR A 69 18.14 -6.70 14.28
CA TYR A 69 16.75 -7.10 14.48
C TYR A 69 15.96 -6.93 13.19
N PHE A 70 15.14 -7.92 12.88
CA PHE A 70 14.07 -7.83 11.90
C PHE A 70 12.74 -8.07 12.61
N ARG A 71 11.83 -7.11 12.47
CA ARG A 71 10.46 -7.23 12.95
C ARG A 71 9.48 -7.05 11.81
N LEU A 72 8.38 -7.78 11.90
CA LEU A 72 7.27 -7.65 10.97
C LEU A 72 5.99 -7.54 11.78
N PHE A 73 5.26 -6.46 11.51
CA PHE A 73 3.94 -6.20 12.05
C PHE A 73 2.92 -6.35 10.93
N ILE A 74 1.73 -6.86 11.24
CA ILE A 74 0.59 -6.97 10.33
C ILE A 74 -0.64 -6.52 11.10
N ASP A 75 -1.29 -5.48 10.62
CA ASP A 75 -2.58 -5.01 11.14
C ASP A 75 -3.64 -6.02 10.71
N TRP A 76 -4.02 -6.94 11.60
CA TRP A 76 -5.02 -7.98 11.31
C TRP A 76 -6.45 -7.52 11.56
N ASN A 77 -6.64 -6.44 12.32
CA ASN A 77 -7.94 -6.01 12.81
C ASN A 77 -8.49 -4.81 12.01
N HIS A 78 -7.70 -4.25 11.09
CA HIS A 78 -7.95 -3.06 10.28
C HIS A 78 -8.37 -1.84 11.12
N ASP A 79 -7.73 -1.60 12.26
CA ASP A 79 -7.93 -0.39 13.05
C ASP A 79 -6.99 0.75 12.63
N GLY A 80 -5.99 0.42 11.81
CA GLY A 80 -5.13 1.38 11.19
C GLY A 80 -3.90 1.74 12.02
N ASP A 81 -3.41 0.82 12.85
CA ASP A 81 -2.12 0.93 13.50
C ASP A 81 -1.41 -0.44 13.66
N TRP A 82 -0.27 -0.50 14.34
CA TRP A 82 0.49 -1.72 14.62
C TRP A 82 0.91 -1.86 16.09
N ASP A 83 0.09 -1.40 17.03
CA ASP A 83 0.38 -1.49 18.48
C ASP A 83 -0.41 -2.55 19.25
N ASP A 84 -1.15 -3.38 18.52
CA ASP A 84 -2.07 -4.35 19.07
C ASP A 84 -1.41 -5.71 19.35
N ALA A 85 -1.99 -6.45 20.31
CA ALA A 85 -1.49 -7.76 20.68
C ALA A 85 -1.70 -8.78 19.54
N GLY A 86 -0.60 -9.34 19.03
CA GLY A 86 -0.63 -10.34 17.96
C GLY A 86 -0.29 -9.81 16.56
N GLU A 87 -0.13 -8.50 16.43
CA GLU A 87 0.24 -7.88 15.15
C GLU A 87 1.73 -8.03 14.85
N MET A 88 2.59 -8.04 15.87
CA MET A 88 3.99 -8.41 15.71
C MET A 88 4.12 -9.91 15.43
N VAL A 89 4.19 -10.27 14.16
CA VAL A 89 4.26 -11.66 13.71
C VAL A 89 5.69 -12.20 13.64
N ILE A 90 6.69 -11.32 13.56
CA ILE A 90 8.12 -11.69 13.63
C ILE A 90 8.85 -10.76 14.59
N ASP A 91 9.61 -11.34 15.52
CA ASP A 91 10.66 -10.69 16.29
C ASP A 91 11.94 -11.53 16.21
N SER A 92 12.81 -11.19 15.25
CA SER A 92 13.98 -11.99 14.90
C SER A 92 15.28 -11.21 15.10
N PHE A 93 16.18 -11.74 15.94
CA PHE A 93 17.54 -11.25 16.06
C PHE A 93 18.53 -12.10 15.26
N LYS A 94 19.37 -11.46 14.45
CA LYS A 94 20.44 -12.09 13.66
C LYS A 94 21.81 -11.63 14.19
N GLU A 95 22.53 -12.56 14.82
CA GLU A 95 23.89 -12.32 15.30
C GLU A 95 24.92 -12.17 14.15
N LYS A 96 25.97 -11.36 14.39
CA LYS A 96 27.21 -11.29 13.59
C LYS A 96 27.01 -11.18 12.08
N ILE A 97 26.55 -10.01 11.64
CA ILE A 97 26.59 -9.61 10.23
C ILE A 97 28.01 -9.07 9.97
N LYS A 98 28.81 -9.68 9.08
CA LYS A 98 30.16 -9.15 8.78
C LYS A 98 30.65 -9.60 7.41
N GLY A 99 31.32 -8.69 6.70
CA GLY A 99 32.15 -9.02 5.53
C GLY A 99 31.37 -9.35 4.26
N LYS A 100 30.05 -9.16 4.24
CA LYS A 100 29.22 -9.18 3.03
C LYS A 100 28.35 -7.93 2.99
N ARG A 101 28.01 -7.51 1.77
CA ARG A 101 27.16 -6.35 1.50
C ARG A 101 25.67 -6.69 1.40
N LYS A 102 25.34 -7.91 0.99
CA LYS A 102 23.95 -8.38 0.83
C LYS A 102 23.75 -9.68 1.60
N TYR A 103 22.65 -9.76 2.34
CA TYR A 103 22.23 -10.94 3.08
C TYR A 103 20.79 -11.30 2.71
N LYS A 104 20.49 -12.59 2.77
CA LYS A 104 19.14 -13.12 2.59
C LYS A 104 18.79 -13.98 3.79
N PHE A 105 17.65 -13.71 4.39
CA PHE A 105 17.17 -14.41 5.55
C PHE A 105 15.79 -15.01 5.29
N LYS A 106 15.43 -15.96 6.15
CA LYS A 106 14.10 -16.55 6.19
C LYS A 106 13.64 -16.62 7.62
N ASP A 107 12.41 -16.20 7.84
CA ASP A 107 11.67 -16.35 9.08
C ASP A 107 10.27 -16.87 8.73
N CYS A 108 9.47 -17.22 9.73
CA CYS A 108 8.12 -17.70 9.49
C CYS A 108 7.19 -17.34 10.63
N PHE A 109 5.93 -17.11 10.28
CA PHE A 109 4.83 -16.98 11.24
C PHE A 109 3.67 -17.88 10.83
N THR A 110 2.67 -17.99 11.69
CA THR A 110 1.42 -18.69 11.39
C THR A 110 0.31 -17.65 11.35
N VAL A 111 -0.53 -17.67 10.32
CA VAL A 111 -1.65 -16.73 10.18
C VAL A 111 -2.56 -16.89 11.41
N PRO A 112 -2.77 -15.83 12.21
CA PRO A 112 -3.66 -15.89 13.36
C PRO A 112 -5.13 -15.92 12.93
N GLU A 113 -6.01 -16.26 13.86
CA GLU A 113 -7.44 -16.03 13.69
C GLU A 113 -7.68 -14.53 13.54
N HIS A 114 -8.37 -14.14 12.47
CA HIS A 114 -8.74 -12.77 12.18
C HIS A 114 -10.17 -12.76 11.67
N SER A 115 -10.92 -11.71 12.00
CA SER A 115 -12.36 -11.64 11.73
C SER A 115 -12.72 -10.84 10.48
N ARG A 116 -11.73 -10.23 9.81
CA ARG A 116 -11.94 -9.33 8.68
C ARG A 116 -11.31 -9.86 7.41
N GLU A 117 -12.11 -9.92 6.36
CA GLU A 117 -11.64 -10.13 5.00
C GLU A 117 -11.09 -8.81 4.44
N GLY A 118 -10.12 -8.87 3.53
CA GLY A 118 -9.55 -7.69 2.87
C GLY A 118 -8.04 -7.66 2.90
N ASN A 119 -7.48 -6.46 2.70
CA ASN A 119 -6.04 -6.26 2.65
C ASN A 119 -5.51 -5.85 4.01
N PHE A 120 -4.49 -6.55 4.47
CA PHE A 120 -3.75 -6.16 5.66
C PHE A 120 -2.59 -5.25 5.29
N TRP A 121 -2.34 -4.23 6.10
CA TRP A 121 -1.09 -3.48 6.01
C TRP A 121 -0.06 -4.10 6.94
N ALA A 122 1.13 -4.32 6.39
CA ALA A 122 2.26 -4.81 7.13
C ALA A 122 3.34 -3.73 7.21
N ARG A 123 4.07 -3.72 8.32
CA ARG A 123 5.23 -2.85 8.52
C ARG A 123 6.44 -3.70 8.85
N ALA A 124 7.47 -3.61 8.01
CA ALA A 124 8.74 -4.28 8.21
C ALA A 124 9.75 -3.31 8.80
N TRP A 125 10.48 -3.79 9.79
CA TRP A 125 11.51 -3.06 10.50
C TRP A 125 12.82 -3.79 10.42
N VAL A 126 13.88 -3.05 10.08
CA VAL A 126 15.24 -3.48 10.37
C VAL A 126 15.92 -2.46 11.28
N SER A 127 16.55 -2.92 12.37
CA SER A 127 17.23 -2.03 13.31
C SER A 127 18.49 -2.66 13.89
N TYR A 128 19.52 -1.85 14.13
CA TYR A 128 20.80 -2.30 14.66
C TYR A 128 21.12 -1.73 16.05
N GLY A 129 21.74 -2.57 16.90
CA GLY A 129 22.51 -2.12 18.08
C GLY A 129 21.71 -1.50 19.23
N TYR A 130 20.43 -1.26 19.03
CA TYR A 130 19.49 -0.75 20.03
C TYR A 130 18.28 -1.69 20.10
N PRO A 131 17.65 -1.83 21.29
CA PRO A 131 16.39 -2.54 21.37
C PRO A 131 15.39 -1.88 20.41
N SER A 132 14.93 -2.69 19.47
CA SER A 132 13.92 -2.32 18.49
C SER A 132 12.61 -1.96 19.22
N PRO A 133 11.79 -1.04 18.69
CA PRO A 133 10.55 -0.62 19.32
C PRO A 133 9.58 -1.78 19.46
N VAL A 134 8.91 -1.86 20.61
CA VAL A 134 7.99 -2.96 20.93
C VAL A 134 6.76 -2.95 20.02
N TYR A 135 6.41 -1.78 19.48
CA TYR A 135 5.25 -1.55 18.63
C TYR A 135 5.67 -0.99 17.26
N GLY A 136 4.89 -1.28 16.22
CA GLY A 136 5.18 -0.83 14.85
C GLY A 136 4.99 0.67 14.63
N ASN A 137 4.38 1.36 15.59
CA ASN A 137 4.04 2.79 15.54
C ASN A 137 5.19 3.73 15.94
N GLU A 138 6.22 3.22 16.62
CA GLU A 138 7.31 4.05 17.18
C GLU A 138 8.39 4.36 16.13
N SER A 139 9.14 5.45 16.29
CA SER A 139 10.28 5.77 15.39
C SER A 139 11.61 5.34 16.02
N THR A 140 12.63 5.00 15.22
CA THR A 140 13.98 4.68 15.74
C THR A 140 15.06 5.59 15.23
N SER A 141 16.19 5.54 15.94
CA SER A 141 17.40 6.24 15.54
C SER A 141 18.14 5.59 14.37
N PHE A 142 17.98 4.28 14.10
CA PHE A 142 18.79 3.56 13.11
C PHE A 142 17.98 2.47 12.39
N GLY A 143 18.34 2.25 11.11
CA GLY A 143 17.78 1.21 10.24
C GLY A 143 16.78 1.75 9.22
N GLU A 144 15.84 0.91 8.82
CA GLU A 144 14.80 1.23 7.84
C GLU A 144 13.45 0.63 8.23
N ILE A 145 12.40 1.30 7.73
CA ILE A 145 11.00 0.91 7.84
C ILE A 145 10.44 0.88 6.42
N GLU A 146 9.80 -0.21 6.06
CA GLU A 146 9.06 -0.37 4.80
C GLU A 146 7.64 -0.80 5.14
N ASP A 147 6.64 -0.25 4.45
CA ASP A 147 5.24 -0.67 4.60
C ASP A 147 4.81 -1.47 3.37
N TYR A 148 3.98 -2.48 3.60
CA TYR A 148 3.53 -3.41 2.57
C TYR A 148 2.03 -3.55 2.63
N ASN A 149 1.35 -3.22 1.54
CA ASN A 149 -0.03 -3.61 1.37
C ASN A 149 -0.08 -5.08 0.92
N LEU A 150 -0.57 -5.95 1.80
CA LEU A 150 -0.73 -7.38 1.54
C LEU A 150 -2.01 -7.62 0.74
N LEU A 151 -2.03 -7.06 -0.47
CA LEU A 151 -3.11 -7.29 -1.42
C LEU A 151 -3.24 -8.79 -1.69
N SER A 152 -4.40 -9.36 -1.37
CA SER A 152 -4.87 -10.53 -2.12
C SER A 152 -5.14 -10.02 -3.54
N GLU A 153 -4.40 -10.49 -4.55
CA GLU A 153 -4.57 -10.02 -5.94
C GLU A 153 -5.98 -10.28 -6.53
N GLU A 154 -6.88 -10.89 -5.75
CA GLU A 154 -8.30 -11.02 -6.04
C GLU A 154 -9.18 -10.57 -4.86
N VAL A 155 -9.05 -9.32 -4.41
CA VAL A 155 -10.17 -8.75 -3.63
C VAL A 155 -11.35 -8.58 -4.58
N PRO A 156 -12.53 -9.15 -4.29
CA PRO A 156 -13.74 -8.77 -5.00
C PRO A 156 -13.89 -7.26 -4.84
N SER A 157 -13.77 -6.53 -5.94
CA SER A 157 -13.97 -5.08 -5.95
C SER A 157 -15.31 -4.78 -5.26
N ALA A 158 -15.29 -3.87 -4.29
CA ALA A 158 -16.50 -3.35 -3.65
C ALA A 158 -17.51 -2.88 -4.72
N VAL A 159 -17.02 -2.55 -5.91
CA VAL A 159 -17.82 -2.15 -7.06
C VAL A 159 -17.65 -3.11 -8.23
N THR A 160 -18.75 -3.66 -8.74
CA THR A 160 -18.75 -4.21 -10.10
C THR A 160 -18.97 -3.06 -11.09
N LEU A 161 -17.93 -2.67 -11.82
CA LEU A 161 -17.99 -1.53 -12.72
C LEU A 161 -18.54 -1.94 -14.11
N VAL A 162 -19.57 -1.23 -14.59
CA VAL A 162 -20.11 -1.41 -15.95
C VAL A 162 -19.30 -0.58 -16.95
N SER A 163 -19.03 0.68 -16.62
CA SER A 163 -18.24 1.56 -17.48
C SER A 163 -17.56 2.69 -16.73
N PHE A 164 -16.44 3.17 -17.26
CA PHE A 164 -15.82 4.44 -16.90
C PHE A 164 -15.31 5.12 -18.16
N ALA A 165 -15.66 6.39 -18.38
CA ALA A 165 -15.31 7.12 -19.57
C ALA A 165 -15.05 8.61 -19.28
N ALA A 166 -14.03 9.17 -19.94
CA ALA A 166 -13.75 10.60 -19.95
C ALA A 166 -13.97 11.19 -21.35
N ARG A 167 -14.82 12.22 -21.47
CA ARG A 167 -15.14 12.85 -22.76
C ARG A 167 -14.99 14.37 -22.69
N GLU A 168 -14.45 14.95 -23.75
CA GLU A 168 -14.44 16.40 -23.92
C GLU A 168 -15.86 16.88 -24.27
N ALA A 169 -16.33 17.93 -23.59
CA ALA A 169 -17.62 18.56 -23.85
C ALA A 169 -17.56 20.05 -23.47
N GLY A 170 -17.57 20.92 -24.47
CA GLY A 170 -17.71 22.37 -24.28
C GLY A 170 -16.53 22.99 -23.54
N GLY A 171 -15.30 22.59 -23.87
CA GLY A 171 -14.09 23.12 -23.25
C GLY A 171 -13.84 22.58 -21.83
N LYS A 172 -14.47 21.45 -21.49
CA LYS A 172 -14.36 20.77 -20.20
C LYS A 172 -14.23 19.26 -20.44
N ILE A 173 -13.80 18.52 -19.44
CA ILE A 173 -13.80 17.06 -19.46
C ILE A 173 -14.91 16.58 -18.53
N VAL A 174 -15.80 15.75 -19.05
CA VAL A 174 -16.87 15.12 -18.29
C VAL A 174 -16.51 13.65 -18.11
N LEU A 175 -16.36 13.26 -16.85
CA LEU A 175 -16.20 11.87 -16.46
C LEU A 175 -17.56 11.28 -16.12
N ARG A 176 -17.82 10.07 -16.60
CA ARG A 176 -19.01 9.30 -16.29
C ARG A 176 -18.60 7.88 -15.98
N TRP A 177 -19.21 7.30 -14.96
CA TRP A 177 -19.12 5.88 -14.67
C TRP A 177 -20.48 5.34 -14.26
N GLU A 178 -20.60 4.04 -14.44
CA GLU A 178 -21.78 3.25 -14.09
C GLU A 178 -21.32 1.99 -13.39
N THR A 179 -22.00 1.65 -12.30
CA THR A 179 -21.76 0.44 -11.52
C THR A 179 -22.95 -0.52 -11.72
N ALA A 180 -22.68 -1.82 -11.64
CA ALA A 180 -23.70 -2.85 -11.61
C ALA A 180 -24.11 -3.17 -10.17
N THR A 181 -23.15 -3.14 -9.24
CA THR A 181 -23.32 -3.32 -7.79
C THR A 181 -22.25 -2.54 -7.03
N GLU A 182 -22.55 -2.22 -5.77
CA GLU A 182 -21.67 -1.51 -4.82
C GLU A 182 -21.85 -2.13 -3.41
N VAL A 183 -21.01 -3.10 -3.05
CA VAL A 183 -21.02 -3.77 -1.74
C VAL A 183 -20.10 -3.00 -0.79
N ASP A 184 -20.67 -2.49 0.32
CA ASP A 184 -19.93 -1.76 1.37
C ASP A 184 -19.00 -0.63 0.85
N ASN A 185 -19.31 -0.09 -0.33
CA ASN A 185 -18.53 0.98 -0.94
C ASN A 185 -18.84 2.31 -0.24
N ALA A 186 -17.82 3.00 0.27
CA ALA A 186 -17.98 4.32 0.87
C ALA A 186 -18.12 5.41 -0.21
N GLY A 187 -17.47 5.23 -1.35
CA GLY A 187 -17.61 6.14 -2.49
C GLY A 187 -16.44 6.10 -3.45
N PHE A 188 -16.26 7.20 -4.18
CA PHE A 188 -15.33 7.29 -5.29
C PHE A 188 -14.41 8.51 -5.23
N ASN A 189 -13.18 8.29 -5.66
CA ASN A 189 -12.20 9.32 -5.96
C ASN A 189 -11.84 9.30 -7.45
N LEU A 190 -11.44 10.47 -7.94
CA LEU A 190 -11.02 10.65 -9.32
C LEU A 190 -9.60 11.20 -9.35
N TYR A 191 -8.79 10.61 -10.21
CA TYR A 191 -7.40 11.01 -10.36
C TYR A 191 -7.11 11.43 -11.80
N ARG A 192 -6.19 12.37 -11.98
CA ARG A 192 -5.75 12.87 -13.28
C ARG A 192 -4.23 12.93 -13.40
N ALA A 193 -3.70 12.50 -14.55
CA ALA A 193 -2.30 12.65 -14.94
C ALA A 193 -2.15 13.23 -16.37
N ARG A 194 -0.96 13.78 -16.68
CA ARG A 194 -0.59 14.23 -18.04
C ARG A 194 0.09 13.13 -18.87
N VAL A 195 0.61 12.10 -18.20
CA VAL A 195 1.32 10.95 -18.76
C VAL A 195 0.64 9.69 -18.24
N LYS A 196 0.48 8.67 -19.08
CA LYS A 196 -0.31 7.46 -18.78
C LYS A 196 0.11 6.79 -17.47
N ASP A 197 1.42 6.63 -17.27
CA ASP A 197 2.01 5.95 -16.11
C ASP A 197 2.76 6.95 -15.21
N GLY A 198 2.35 8.22 -15.25
CA GLY A 198 2.92 9.28 -14.43
C GLY A 198 2.25 9.43 -13.07
N ARG A 199 2.66 10.45 -12.31
CA ARG A 199 2.03 10.79 -11.03
C ARG A 199 0.60 11.31 -11.23
N TYR A 200 -0.36 10.56 -10.73
CA TYR A 200 -1.78 10.90 -10.69
C TYR A 200 -2.08 11.85 -9.52
N LYS A 201 -2.94 12.85 -9.75
CA LYS A 201 -3.40 13.78 -8.72
C LYS A 201 -4.90 13.64 -8.51
N LEU A 202 -5.33 13.58 -7.24
CA LEU A 202 -6.74 13.62 -6.85
C LEU A 202 -7.38 14.94 -7.34
N ILE A 203 -8.59 14.88 -7.90
CA ILE A 203 -9.28 16.04 -8.49
C ILE A 203 -10.62 16.39 -7.84
N ASN A 204 -11.24 15.48 -7.11
CA ASN A 204 -12.41 15.77 -6.26
C ASN A 204 -11.94 16.19 -4.87
N ALA A 205 -12.58 17.22 -4.29
CA ALA A 205 -12.22 17.74 -2.97
C ALA A 205 -12.75 16.87 -1.81
N THR A 206 -13.86 16.18 -2.05
CA THR A 206 -14.50 15.26 -1.11
C THR A 206 -14.79 13.95 -1.82
N LEU A 207 -14.78 12.85 -1.08
CA LEU A 207 -15.21 11.55 -1.60
C LEU A 207 -16.61 11.68 -2.20
N ILE A 208 -16.82 11.13 -3.40
CA ILE A 208 -18.12 11.12 -4.07
C ILE A 208 -18.90 9.93 -3.50
N PRO A 209 -19.95 10.13 -2.68
CA PRO A 209 -20.57 9.02 -1.96
C PRO A 209 -21.16 7.99 -2.91
N ALA A 210 -21.01 6.72 -2.54
CA ALA A 210 -21.72 5.63 -3.17
C ALA A 210 -23.25 5.83 -3.08
N GLN A 211 -23.95 5.45 -4.14
CA GLN A 211 -25.40 5.53 -4.28
C GLN A 211 -26.01 4.17 -4.62
N GLY A 212 -25.19 3.20 -5.03
CA GLY A 212 -25.59 1.82 -5.23
C GLY A 212 -25.59 1.01 -3.93
N ASN A 213 -25.82 -0.29 -4.07
CA ASN A 213 -25.73 -1.29 -3.02
C ASN A 213 -25.38 -2.67 -3.64
N ALA A 214 -25.35 -3.71 -2.81
CA ALA A 214 -24.99 -5.07 -3.21
C ALA A 214 -25.85 -5.68 -4.34
N THR A 215 -27.04 -5.14 -4.60
CA THR A 215 -27.99 -5.67 -5.60
C THR A 215 -28.32 -4.70 -6.73
N SER A 216 -27.93 -3.43 -6.61
CA SER A 216 -28.18 -2.41 -7.62
C SER A 216 -27.07 -1.37 -7.65
N GLY A 217 -26.50 -1.10 -8.82
CA GLY A 217 -25.53 -0.02 -8.99
C GLY A 217 -26.17 1.34 -9.23
N ALA A 218 -25.35 2.29 -9.69
CA ALA A 218 -25.71 3.68 -9.88
C ALA A 218 -24.90 4.32 -11.02
N THR A 219 -25.33 5.51 -11.44
CA THR A 219 -24.64 6.29 -12.47
C THR A 219 -24.15 7.61 -11.89
N TYR A 220 -22.93 7.98 -12.27
CA TYR A 220 -22.25 9.12 -11.70
C TYR A 220 -21.68 10.04 -12.77
N ARG A 221 -21.43 11.28 -12.37
CA ARG A 221 -20.89 12.31 -13.25
C ARG A 221 -20.02 13.30 -12.49
N PHE A 222 -18.83 13.55 -13.04
CA PHE A 222 -17.91 14.59 -12.56
C PHE A 222 -17.44 15.50 -13.70
N VAL A 223 -17.25 16.79 -13.41
CA VAL A 223 -16.78 17.77 -14.40
C VAL A 223 -15.43 18.31 -13.98
N ASP A 224 -14.43 18.03 -14.81
CA ASP A 224 -13.09 18.57 -14.69
C ASP A 224 -12.87 19.71 -15.70
N LYS A 225 -12.14 20.75 -15.28
CA LYS A 225 -11.86 21.96 -16.07
C LYS A 225 -10.34 22.23 -16.16
N PRO A 226 -9.53 21.32 -16.71
CA PRO A 226 -8.11 21.57 -16.89
C PRO A 226 -7.85 22.59 -18.00
N ARG A 227 -6.59 23.05 -18.09
CA ARG A 227 -6.10 23.69 -19.31
C ARG A 227 -6.06 22.69 -20.48
N ASN A 228 -6.00 23.19 -21.71
CA ASN A 228 -5.86 22.36 -22.91
C ASN A 228 -4.70 21.36 -22.79
N GLY A 229 -4.90 20.16 -23.33
CA GLY A 229 -3.91 19.08 -23.26
C GLY A 229 -4.53 17.69 -23.32
N THR A 230 -3.65 16.69 -23.31
CA THR A 230 -4.03 15.28 -23.16
C THR A 230 -3.94 14.90 -21.69
N TYR A 231 -4.95 14.19 -21.21
CA TYR A 231 -5.05 13.73 -19.83
C TYR A 231 -5.45 12.26 -19.77
N PHE A 232 -5.06 11.63 -18.67
CA PHE A 232 -5.40 10.27 -18.29
C PHE A 232 -6.11 10.32 -16.95
N TYR A 233 -7.21 9.59 -16.84
CA TYR A 233 -8.02 9.56 -15.63
C TYR A 233 -8.15 8.15 -15.07
N LYS A 234 -8.08 8.04 -13.75
CA LYS A 234 -8.42 6.82 -13.02
C LYS A 234 -9.60 7.09 -12.10
N LEU A 235 -10.43 6.07 -11.93
CA LEU A 235 -11.50 6.02 -10.93
C LEU A 235 -11.02 5.12 -9.81
N GLU A 236 -11.12 5.57 -8.57
CA GLU A 236 -10.92 4.75 -7.38
C GLU A 236 -12.28 4.54 -6.73
N ASP A 237 -12.69 3.30 -6.52
CA ASP A 237 -13.67 2.97 -5.48
C ASP A 237 -12.94 2.74 -4.16
N ARG A 238 -13.57 3.17 -3.06
CA ARG A 238 -13.06 3.02 -1.70
C ARG A 238 -14.18 2.53 -0.80
N ASP A 239 -13.96 1.40 -0.15
CA ASP A 239 -14.93 0.81 0.76
C ASP A 239 -14.88 1.42 2.18
N TYR A 240 -15.81 1.01 3.04
CA TYR A 240 -15.85 1.44 4.44
C TYR A 240 -14.70 0.89 5.29
N PHE A 241 -13.95 -0.09 4.78
CA PHE A 241 -12.82 -0.74 5.44
C PHE A 241 -11.46 -0.20 4.96
N GLY A 242 -11.45 0.79 4.07
CA GLY A 242 -10.24 1.41 3.54
C GLY A 242 -9.61 0.69 2.36
N VAL A 243 -10.20 -0.40 1.87
CA VAL A 243 -9.79 -1.05 0.62
C VAL A 243 -10.16 -0.14 -0.54
N SER A 244 -9.29 -0.10 -1.55
CA SER A 244 -9.50 0.71 -2.74
C SER A 244 -9.11 -0.04 -4.01
N THR A 245 -9.91 0.09 -5.06
CA THR A 245 -9.63 -0.48 -6.39
C THR A 245 -9.54 0.64 -7.43
N LEU A 246 -8.51 0.60 -8.29
CA LEU A 246 -8.30 1.60 -9.34
C LEU A 246 -8.70 1.07 -10.72
N HIS A 247 -9.54 1.83 -11.42
CA HIS A 247 -10.01 1.55 -12.78
C HIS A 247 -9.42 2.51 -13.81
N GLY A 248 -9.22 2.02 -15.04
CA GLY A 248 -8.69 2.79 -16.17
C GLY A 248 -7.19 2.52 -16.43
N PRO A 249 -6.42 3.48 -17.00
CA PRO A 249 -6.79 4.87 -17.20
C PRO A 249 -7.58 5.15 -18.48
N GLU A 250 -8.51 6.09 -18.41
CA GLU A 250 -9.23 6.65 -19.55
C GLU A 250 -8.51 7.87 -20.13
N LYS A 251 -8.23 7.83 -21.44
CA LYS A 251 -7.50 8.90 -22.15
C LYS A 251 -8.46 9.86 -22.83
N VAL A 252 -8.24 11.16 -22.65
CA VAL A 252 -9.00 12.22 -23.33
C VAL A 252 -8.11 13.40 -23.70
N ARG A 253 -8.45 14.10 -24.79
CA ARG A 253 -7.76 15.33 -25.22
C ARG A 253 -8.72 16.50 -25.20
N LEU A 254 -8.42 17.51 -24.37
CA LEU A 254 -9.10 18.79 -24.35
C LEU A 254 -8.44 19.74 -25.37
N LYS A 255 -9.22 20.13 -26.39
CA LYS A 255 -8.79 21.07 -27.42
C LYS A 255 -9.14 22.50 -27.02
N SER A 256 -8.40 23.48 -27.55
CA SER A 256 -8.82 24.88 -27.47
C SER A 256 -10.14 25.05 -28.21
N GLY A 257 -11.08 25.81 -27.62
CA GLY A 257 -12.26 26.28 -28.35
C GLY A 257 -11.81 27.02 -29.61
N LYS A 258 -12.47 26.74 -30.73
CA LYS A 258 -12.37 27.56 -31.94
C LYS A 258 -12.99 28.93 -31.68
#